data_AF-A0A292PN55-F1
#
_entry.id   AF-A0A292PN55-F1
#
_cell.length_a   1.000
_cell.length_b   1.000
_cell.length_c   1.000
_cell.angle_alpha   90.00
_cell.angle_beta   90.00
_cell.angle_gamma   90.00
#
_symmetry.space_group_name_H-M   'P 1'
#
loop_
_entity.id
_entity.type
_entity.pdbx_description
1 polymer ?
#
loop_
_entity_poly.entity_id
_entity_poly.type
_entity_poly.pdbx_seq_one_letter_code
_entity_poly.pdbx_strand_id
1 'polypeptide(L)'
;MPHHYPSLAPTITRTLTGLLLRSPPLPLPRTLLLLSRPDLRAKRNYSTSESAMPPNEDDVRETAKETGREREKARGKAKEKAGKEKRGFELKVPKGTKDWEGKDMVIRDRIFSTITDVFKRHGAVTIDTPVFELREVLTGKYGEDSKLIYDLADQGGEICSLRYDLTVPFARWLAMNPSVQNIKRYHIAKVYRRDQPAMTKGRMREFYQCDFDIAGTYDPMLPDAEILRITAEILDSLNLGSYTIKINHRKILDGLFQVCGVPTDKIRSISSAVDKLDKATWEEVRKEMTEEKGLAPEVADKIGEYVQKKGGKELLDELLGDETLTGNESFVGGLKDMSLLFDYLEVLCVMPKLSFDLSLARGLDYYTGIIYEVVTEASAPPAGKSAKSHRAPKPDDPDADRSNDDSIGIGSIAAGGRYDELVGMFAKSAKGRVPCVGISFGVDRIFSITKARMTGEVRGNEVEVYVMAFGGKGFTGLLKERMEVCRILWDAGIKAEFMYKNKPKLPPQFANADRGGVPFAVVLGEDELKEGKVKVKEMGLPEGHPEKNGVDVSMDDLVAQIRKRLAQKEERTGAAGIEGDLQGVTLEGEKIPEV
;
A
#
# COMPACT_ATOMS: atom_id res chain seq x y z
N MET A 1 13.23 10.32 -62.86
CA MET A 1 14.69 10.52 -62.68
C MET A 1 14.93 10.98 -61.26
N PRO A 2 15.73 10.25 -60.47
CA PRO A 2 16.02 10.57 -59.07
C PRO A 2 17.31 11.40 -58.94
N HIS A 3 17.34 12.30 -57.97
CA HIS A 3 18.58 12.97 -57.57
C HIS A 3 19.25 12.16 -56.46
N HIS A 4 20.40 11.59 -56.81
CA HIS A 4 21.43 11.06 -55.93
C HIS A 4 22.11 12.18 -55.13
N TYR A 5 22.49 11.90 -53.87
CA TYR A 5 23.82 12.12 -53.26
C TYR A 5 23.80 11.61 -51.79
N PRO A 6 24.94 11.33 -51.13
CA PRO A 6 25.37 9.95 -50.89
C PRO A 6 25.52 9.56 -49.40
N SER A 7 25.67 8.25 -49.21
CA SER A 7 26.14 7.57 -47.98
C SER A 7 27.49 8.11 -47.50
N LEU A 8 27.57 8.50 -46.23
CA LEU A 8 28.81 8.66 -45.47
C LEU A 8 28.59 8.14 -44.05
N ALA A 9 29.13 6.96 -43.76
CA ALA A 9 29.52 6.58 -42.41
C ALA A 9 30.83 7.28 -42.06
N PRO A 10 31.03 7.67 -40.78
CA PRO A 10 32.36 7.59 -40.21
C PRO A 10 32.37 6.88 -38.86
N THR A 11 33.18 5.84 -38.84
CA THR A 11 33.89 5.24 -37.72
C THR A 11 34.47 6.30 -36.78
N ILE A 12 34.09 6.29 -35.49
CA ILE A 12 34.92 6.83 -34.41
C ILE A 12 35.04 5.75 -33.34
N THR A 13 36.09 4.96 -33.48
CA THR A 13 36.68 4.19 -32.39
C THR A 13 37.66 5.11 -31.66
N ARG A 14 37.67 5.03 -30.32
CA ARG A 14 38.88 5.14 -29.49
C ARG A 14 39.40 6.55 -29.10
N THR A 15 38.63 7.31 -28.31
CA THR A 15 39.22 8.18 -27.27
C THR A 15 38.18 8.61 -26.24
N LEU A 16 37.94 7.78 -25.22
CA LEU A 16 37.40 8.21 -23.91
C LEU A 16 37.60 7.15 -22.83
N THR A 17 38.63 6.31 -22.98
CA THR A 17 39.13 5.42 -21.93
C THR A 17 40.46 6.01 -21.46
N GLY A 18 40.41 7.06 -20.63
CA GLY A 18 41.63 7.74 -20.20
C GLY A 18 41.49 8.89 -19.20
N LEU A 19 40.28 9.24 -18.74
CA LEU A 19 40.09 10.45 -17.90
C LEU A 19 39.24 10.27 -16.65
N LEU A 20 39.09 9.04 -16.13
CA LEU A 20 38.38 8.77 -14.87
C LEU A 20 39.08 7.77 -13.92
N LEU A 21 40.40 7.62 -14.03
CA LEU A 21 41.18 6.81 -13.07
C LEU A 21 42.44 7.57 -12.64
N ARG A 22 42.32 8.38 -11.58
CA ARG A 22 43.36 8.68 -10.56
C ARG A 22 42.86 9.76 -9.59
N SER A 23 42.18 9.32 -8.54
CA SER A 23 42.11 10.06 -7.27
C SER A 23 42.59 9.10 -6.17
N PRO A 24 43.58 9.47 -5.34
CA PRO A 24 43.96 8.63 -4.21
C PRO A 24 42.85 8.62 -3.15
N PRO A 25 42.69 7.54 -2.37
CA PRO A 25 41.66 7.48 -1.34
C PRO A 25 42.01 8.45 -0.19
N LEU A 26 41.05 9.29 0.18
CA LEU A 26 41.10 10.10 1.40
C LEU A 26 41.10 9.16 2.63
N PRO A 27 41.85 9.48 3.70
CA PRO A 27 41.90 8.63 4.89
C PRO A 27 40.60 8.72 5.69
N LEU A 28 39.99 7.56 5.99
CA LEU A 28 38.86 7.41 6.90
C LEU A 28 39.31 7.75 8.34
N PRO A 29 38.58 8.61 9.09
CA PRO A 29 38.84 8.78 10.51
C PRO A 29 38.37 7.55 11.29
N ARG A 30 39.33 6.78 11.81
CA ARG A 30 39.08 5.74 12.82
C ARG A 30 38.64 6.43 14.13
N THR A 31 37.35 6.40 14.43
CA THR A 31 36.88 6.60 15.82
C THR A 31 36.52 5.24 16.39
N LEU A 32 37.47 4.65 17.13
CA LEU A 32 37.29 3.42 17.88
C LEU A 32 36.66 3.80 19.23
N LEU A 33 35.35 3.66 19.39
CA LEU A 33 34.68 3.79 20.68
C LEU A 33 34.91 2.49 21.48
N LEU A 34 36.02 2.45 22.23
CA LEU A 34 36.24 1.50 23.31
C LEU A 34 35.30 1.85 24.48
N LEU A 35 34.15 1.19 24.56
CA LEU A 35 33.34 1.17 25.78
C LEU A 35 33.96 0.21 26.79
N SER A 36 34.85 0.74 27.64
CA SER A 36 35.25 0.08 28.88
C SER A 36 34.06 0.04 29.84
N ARG A 37 33.61 -1.17 30.22
CA ARG A 37 32.58 -1.40 31.24
C ARG A 37 33.06 -0.93 32.62
N PRO A 38 32.34 -0.06 33.34
CA PRO A 38 32.60 0.14 34.76
C PRO A 38 31.84 -0.89 35.60
N ASP A 39 32.57 -1.52 36.51
CA ASP A 39 32.07 -2.39 37.57
C ASP A 39 31.09 -1.65 38.50
N LEU A 40 29.85 -2.10 38.55
CA LEU A 40 28.84 -1.62 39.50
C LEU A 40 28.94 -2.37 40.83
N ARG A 41 29.92 -2.00 41.66
CA ARG A 41 29.91 -2.27 43.12
C ARG A 41 30.70 -1.20 43.88
N ALA A 42 30.03 -0.16 44.35
CA ALA A 42 30.39 0.53 45.61
C ALA A 42 29.27 1.47 46.08
N LYS A 43 29.18 1.62 47.39
CA LYS A 43 28.10 2.17 48.19
C LYS A 43 28.16 3.70 48.32
N ARG A 44 26.97 4.32 48.41
CA ARG A 44 26.57 5.52 49.19
C ARG A 44 27.58 6.65 49.43
N ASN A 45 27.18 7.89 49.10
CA ASN A 45 26.81 8.90 50.12
C ASN A 45 26.14 10.15 49.51
N TYR A 46 25.29 10.75 50.36
CA TYR A 46 24.37 11.87 50.15
C TYR A 46 25.01 13.19 49.69
N SER A 47 24.25 14.01 48.93
CA SER A 47 23.93 15.40 49.27
C SER A 47 22.91 15.97 48.29
N THR A 48 21.71 16.27 48.79
CA THR A 48 20.65 17.02 48.11
C THR A 48 20.74 18.48 48.56
N SER A 49 20.93 19.40 47.62
CA SER A 49 20.72 20.84 47.84
C SER A 49 19.34 21.23 47.29
N GLU A 50 18.46 21.67 48.18
CA GLU A 50 17.14 22.25 47.88
C GLU A 50 17.24 23.74 47.53
N SER A 51 16.39 24.18 46.60
CA SER A 51 15.62 25.44 46.65
C SER A 51 14.50 25.28 45.61
N ALA A 52 13.20 25.45 45.87
CA ALA A 52 12.53 26.33 46.80
C ALA A 52 11.22 25.74 47.34
N MET A 53 10.79 26.28 48.49
CA MET A 53 9.70 25.85 49.37
C MET A 53 8.26 26.11 48.88
N PRO A 54 7.25 25.40 49.44
CA PRO A 54 5.82 25.71 49.37
C PRO A 54 5.33 26.57 50.57
N PRO A 55 4.09 27.11 50.58
CA PRO A 55 3.62 28.03 51.61
C PRO A 55 3.07 27.35 52.87
N ASN A 56 3.49 27.94 54.00
CA ASN A 56 2.99 28.01 55.39
C ASN A 56 2.13 26.90 56.02
N GLU A 57 2.66 26.44 57.16
CA GLU A 57 2.00 25.74 58.26
C GLU A 57 1.16 26.71 59.11
N ASP A 58 0.04 26.24 59.64
CA ASP A 58 -0.50 26.69 60.93
C ASP A 58 -1.00 25.47 61.72
N ASP A 59 -0.49 25.37 62.95
CA ASP A 59 -0.95 24.68 64.15
C ASP A 59 -1.05 23.13 64.22
N VAL A 60 -0.06 22.56 64.93
CA VAL A 60 -0.15 21.28 65.64
C VAL A 60 -0.11 21.52 67.15
N ARG A 61 -1.22 21.27 67.84
CA ARG A 61 -1.22 20.66 69.19
C ARG A 61 -2.61 20.17 69.60
N GLU A 62 -2.59 19.12 70.42
CA GLU A 62 -3.72 18.32 70.95
C GLU A 62 -4.24 17.26 69.96
N THR A 63 -4.23 15.96 70.21
CA THR A 63 -4.24 15.17 71.45
C THR A 63 -3.68 13.78 71.14
N ALA A 64 -2.73 13.31 71.94
CA ALA A 64 -2.32 11.91 71.96
C ALA A 64 -3.16 11.19 73.02
N LYS A 65 -4.07 10.31 72.62
CA LYS A 65 -4.51 9.08 73.32
C LYS A 65 -5.80 8.51 72.72
N GLU A 66 -5.70 8.04 71.49
CA GLU A 66 -6.52 6.96 70.97
C GLU A 66 -5.79 6.42 69.73
N THR A 67 -6.00 5.15 69.37
CA THR A 67 -5.32 4.42 68.27
C THR A 67 -4.01 3.67 68.60
N GLY A 68 -3.85 3.23 69.85
CA GLY A 68 -2.91 2.14 70.19
C GLY A 68 -3.36 0.74 69.76
N ARG A 69 -4.57 0.58 69.19
CA ARG A 69 -5.16 -0.73 68.84
C ARG A 69 -5.47 -0.96 67.35
N GLU A 70 -5.16 0.00 66.47
CA GLU A 70 -5.35 -0.16 65.02
C GLU A 70 -4.05 -0.44 64.24
N ARG A 71 -2.88 -0.18 64.83
CA ARG A 71 -1.59 -0.38 64.15
C ARG A 71 -1.12 -1.84 64.06
N GLU A 72 -1.72 -2.77 64.82
CA GLU A 72 -1.36 -4.20 64.75
C GLU A 72 -2.21 -5.00 63.75
N LYS A 73 -3.42 -4.54 63.38
CA LYS A 73 -4.22 -5.13 62.29
C LYS A 73 -3.80 -4.66 60.90
N ALA A 74 -3.11 -3.52 60.79
CA ALA A 74 -2.58 -3.02 59.52
C ALA A 74 -1.29 -3.71 59.07
N ARG A 75 -0.50 -4.26 60.02
CA ARG A 75 0.77 -4.94 59.69
C ARG A 75 0.61 -6.42 59.30
N GLY A 76 -0.51 -7.05 59.68
CA GLY A 76 -0.92 -8.38 59.22
C GLY A 76 -1.62 -8.40 57.86
N LYS A 77 -2.27 -7.30 57.45
CA LYS A 77 -2.96 -7.20 56.14
C LYS A 77 -2.09 -6.67 54.99
N ALA A 78 -0.90 -6.12 55.29
CA ALA A 78 0.06 -5.67 54.27
C ALA A 78 1.01 -6.79 53.77
N LYS A 79 0.96 -8.00 54.37
CA LYS A 79 1.77 -9.15 53.94
C LYS A 79 1.01 -10.22 53.13
N GLU A 80 -0.26 -9.99 52.82
CA GLU A 80 -1.10 -10.93 52.07
C GLU A 80 -1.80 -10.30 50.85
N LYS A 81 -1.23 -9.22 50.31
CA LYS A 81 -1.59 -8.66 48.99
C LYS A 81 -0.39 -8.27 48.12
N ALA A 82 0.80 -8.78 48.44
CA ALA A 82 1.88 -8.89 47.47
C ALA A 82 1.74 -10.22 46.72
N GLY A 83 0.55 -10.45 46.15
CA GLY A 83 0.41 -11.43 45.08
C GLY A 83 1.35 -10.98 43.98
N LYS A 84 2.31 -11.83 43.61
CA LYS A 84 3.02 -11.72 42.34
C LYS A 84 1.99 -11.79 41.23
N GLU A 85 1.32 -10.68 40.91
CA GLU A 85 0.86 -10.44 39.57
C GLU A 85 2.14 -10.36 38.72
N LYS A 86 2.58 -11.52 38.23
CA LYS A 86 3.24 -11.53 36.94
C LYS A 86 2.22 -10.91 35.99
N ARG A 87 2.26 -9.59 35.79
CA ARG A 87 1.67 -8.97 34.61
C ARG A 87 2.32 -9.68 33.44
N GLY A 88 1.62 -10.67 32.89
CA GLY A 88 2.04 -11.35 31.68
C GLY A 88 2.13 -10.28 30.62
N PHE A 89 3.36 -9.94 30.22
CA PHE A 89 3.56 -9.11 29.05
C PHE A 89 3.08 -9.92 27.85
N GLU A 90 1.95 -9.51 27.27
CA GLU A 90 1.42 -10.10 26.05
C GLU A 90 2.21 -9.53 24.88
N LEU A 91 3.03 -10.35 24.24
CA LEU A 91 3.77 -9.96 23.04
C LEU A 91 2.80 -9.91 21.86
N LYS A 92 2.45 -8.70 21.43
CA LYS A 92 1.58 -8.46 20.27
C LYS A 92 1.93 -7.13 19.59
N VAL A 93 1.57 -7.04 18.32
CA VAL A 93 1.55 -5.78 17.58
C VAL A 93 0.35 -4.91 18.02
N PRO A 94 0.41 -3.58 17.81
CA PRO A 94 -0.74 -2.71 18.01
C PRO A 94 -1.98 -3.18 17.24
N LYS A 95 -3.17 -2.98 17.80
CA LYS A 95 -4.42 -3.41 17.18
C LYS A 95 -4.59 -2.75 15.81
N GLY A 96 -5.04 -3.53 14.82
CA GLY A 96 -5.20 -3.04 13.45
C GLY A 96 -3.89 -2.90 12.67
N THR A 97 -2.77 -3.41 13.19
CA THR A 97 -1.47 -3.47 12.50
C THR A 97 -1.03 -4.92 12.34
N LYS A 98 -0.10 -5.19 11.42
CA LYS A 98 0.38 -6.54 11.12
C LYS A 98 1.85 -6.51 10.65
N ASP A 99 2.62 -7.48 11.11
CA ASP A 99 3.94 -7.80 10.55
C ASP A 99 3.78 -8.57 9.23
N TRP A 100 4.56 -8.17 8.23
CA TRP A 100 4.56 -8.79 6.92
C TRP A 100 5.80 -9.67 6.75
N GLU A 101 5.60 -10.93 6.34
CA GLU A 101 6.68 -11.90 6.25
C GLU A 101 6.49 -12.91 5.11
N GLY A 102 7.59 -13.57 4.73
CA GLY A 102 7.59 -14.70 3.80
C GLY A 102 6.91 -14.39 2.46
N LYS A 103 5.98 -15.26 2.06
CA LYS A 103 5.28 -15.18 0.77
C LYS A 103 4.43 -13.90 0.65
N ASP A 104 3.91 -13.38 1.77
CA ASP A 104 3.11 -12.15 1.74
C ASP A 104 3.94 -10.95 1.28
N MET A 105 5.23 -10.88 1.66
CA MET A 105 6.13 -9.80 1.20
C MET A 105 6.41 -9.89 -0.30
N VAL A 106 6.64 -11.09 -0.83
CA VAL A 106 6.90 -11.29 -2.27
C VAL A 106 5.71 -10.82 -3.12
N ILE A 107 4.48 -11.14 -2.69
CA ILE A 107 3.27 -10.70 -3.38
C ILE A 107 3.14 -9.17 -3.31
N ARG A 108 3.41 -8.56 -2.15
CA ARG A 108 3.37 -7.09 -2.01
C ARG A 108 4.40 -6.39 -2.86
N ASP A 109 5.63 -6.86 -2.87
CA ASP A 109 6.72 -6.30 -3.67
C ASP A 109 6.37 -6.34 -5.16
N ARG A 110 5.71 -7.41 -5.61
CA ARG A 110 5.18 -7.51 -6.99
C ARG A 110 4.05 -6.51 -7.28
N ILE A 111 3.12 -6.33 -6.34
CA ILE A 111 2.06 -5.33 -6.48
C ILE A 111 2.69 -3.93 -6.57
N PHE A 112 3.64 -3.61 -5.69
CA PHE A 112 4.35 -2.34 -5.71
C PHE A 112 5.15 -2.12 -6.99
N SER A 113 5.88 -3.13 -7.49
CA SER A 113 6.64 -3.01 -8.73
C SER A 113 5.72 -2.75 -9.92
N THR A 114 4.65 -3.53 -10.05
CA THR A 114 3.66 -3.39 -11.14
C THR A 114 3.05 -1.98 -11.14
N ILE A 115 2.60 -1.49 -9.98
CA ILE A 115 2.05 -0.14 -9.84
C ILE A 115 3.11 0.92 -10.19
N THR A 116 4.32 0.77 -9.65
CA THR A 116 5.43 1.72 -9.87
C THR A 116 5.82 1.80 -11.34
N ASP A 117 5.82 0.68 -12.06
CA ASP A 117 6.18 0.62 -13.47
C ASP A 117 5.16 1.35 -14.34
N VAL A 118 3.86 1.23 -14.05
CA VAL A 118 2.83 2.04 -14.73
C VAL A 118 2.99 3.52 -14.39
N PHE A 119 3.21 3.88 -13.12
CA PHE A 119 3.44 5.27 -12.74
C PHE A 119 4.63 5.89 -13.47
N LYS A 120 5.75 5.16 -13.59
CA LYS A 120 6.94 5.59 -14.34
C LYS A 120 6.68 5.65 -15.85
N ARG A 121 5.90 4.73 -16.42
CA ARG A 121 5.48 4.75 -17.83
C ARG A 121 4.74 6.03 -18.18
N HIS A 122 3.95 6.55 -17.24
CA HIS A 122 3.25 7.82 -17.38
C HIS A 122 4.10 9.05 -17.01
N GLY A 123 5.39 8.87 -16.74
CA GLY A 123 6.35 9.96 -16.51
C GLY A 123 6.26 10.61 -15.14
N ALA A 124 5.66 9.95 -14.14
CA ALA A 124 5.59 10.50 -12.79
C ALA A 124 6.94 10.43 -12.07
N VAL A 125 7.26 11.50 -11.35
CA VAL A 125 8.38 11.53 -10.41
C VAL A 125 7.95 11.05 -9.03
N THR A 126 8.89 10.63 -8.19
CA THR A 126 8.57 10.26 -6.81
C THR A 126 8.91 11.38 -5.84
N ILE A 127 8.11 11.50 -4.78
CA ILE A 127 8.41 12.32 -3.60
C ILE A 127 8.21 11.47 -2.35
N ASP A 128 8.76 11.92 -1.22
CA ASP A 128 8.44 11.37 0.08
C ASP A 128 8.26 12.49 1.11
N THR A 129 7.38 12.27 2.08
CA THR A 129 7.07 13.23 3.13
C THR A 129 7.24 12.57 4.51
N PRO A 130 7.45 13.36 5.57
CA PRO A 130 7.44 12.84 6.93
C PRO A 130 6.17 12.02 7.24
N VAL A 131 6.29 11.06 8.15
CA VAL A 131 5.17 10.19 8.57
C VAL A 131 4.16 10.94 9.45
N PHE A 132 4.59 12.00 10.12
CA PHE A 132 3.75 12.91 10.89
C PHE A 132 3.84 14.32 10.31
N GLU A 133 2.73 15.04 10.41
CA GLU A 133 2.60 16.44 10.04
C GLU A 133 2.25 17.26 11.28
N LEU A 134 2.42 18.58 11.21
CA LEU A 134 1.83 19.46 12.22
C LEU A 134 0.32 19.24 12.26
N ARG A 135 -0.28 19.14 13.45
CA ARG A 135 -1.71 18.81 13.59
C ARG A 135 -2.61 19.80 12.83
N GLU A 136 -2.22 21.07 12.80
CA GLU A 136 -2.93 22.14 12.08
C GLU A 136 -2.99 21.90 10.56
N VAL A 137 -2.04 21.18 9.98
CA VAL A 137 -2.03 20.83 8.55
C VAL A 137 -3.17 19.86 8.22
N LEU A 138 -3.46 18.94 9.14
CA LEU A 138 -4.46 17.89 8.97
C LEU A 138 -5.87 18.29 9.46
N THR A 139 -5.96 19.32 10.31
CA THR A 139 -7.24 19.73 10.92
C THR A 139 -8.16 20.39 9.90
N GLY A 140 -9.44 19.98 9.89
CA GLY A 140 -10.48 20.61 9.05
C GLY A 140 -10.41 20.25 7.56
N LYS A 141 -9.62 19.23 7.18
CA LYS A 141 -9.49 18.78 5.78
C LYS A 141 -10.35 17.56 5.44
N TYR A 142 -10.74 16.80 6.46
CA TYR A 142 -11.32 15.47 6.31
C TYR A 142 -12.76 15.36 6.81
N GLY A 143 -13.44 16.49 7.07
CA GLY A 143 -14.81 16.47 7.58
C GLY A 143 -14.94 15.62 8.85
N GLU A 144 -15.93 14.72 8.89
CA GLU A 144 -16.21 13.80 10.00
C GLU A 144 -15.05 12.83 10.30
N ASP A 145 -14.25 12.48 9.28
CA ASP A 145 -13.14 11.54 9.40
C ASP A 145 -11.95 12.11 10.20
N SER A 146 -11.92 13.43 10.44
CA SER A 146 -10.88 14.10 11.24
C SER A 146 -10.75 13.50 12.65
N LYS A 147 -11.82 12.89 13.18
CA LYS A 147 -11.83 12.22 14.51
C LYS A 147 -10.99 10.95 14.56
N LEU A 148 -10.61 10.40 13.40
CA LEU A 148 -9.90 9.15 13.25
C LEU A 148 -8.38 9.32 13.15
N ILE A 149 -7.86 10.55 13.32
CA ILE A 149 -6.44 10.84 13.25
C ILE A 149 -5.71 10.34 14.52
N TYR A 150 -4.48 9.87 14.35
CA TYR A 150 -3.58 9.56 15.46
C TYR A 150 -2.76 10.78 15.85
N ASP A 151 -2.96 11.27 17.07
CA ASP A 151 -2.14 12.35 17.63
C ASP A 151 -0.92 11.79 18.38
N LEU A 152 0.21 12.50 18.28
CA LEU A 152 1.39 12.21 19.09
C LEU A 152 1.20 12.84 20.49
N ALA A 153 1.86 12.24 21.49
CA ALA A 153 1.86 12.79 22.84
C ALA A 153 2.57 14.15 22.84
N ASP A 154 2.03 15.11 23.61
CA ASP A 154 2.72 16.37 23.87
C ASP A 154 3.94 16.13 24.76
N GLN A 155 5.10 16.52 24.27
CA GLN A 155 6.38 16.40 24.96
C GLN A 155 7.09 17.76 25.08
N GLY A 156 6.34 18.87 25.00
CA GLY A 156 6.85 20.25 25.11
C GLY A 156 7.34 20.87 23.81
N GLY A 157 6.92 20.32 22.66
CA GLY A 157 7.30 20.77 21.32
C GLY A 157 6.10 21.04 20.41
N GLU A 158 6.32 20.91 19.10
CA GLU A 158 5.26 21.08 18.10
C GLU A 158 4.23 19.94 18.18
N ILE A 159 2.95 20.28 18.17
CA ILE A 159 1.87 19.29 18.22
C ILE A 159 1.71 18.65 16.84
N CYS A 160 2.01 17.36 16.77
CA CYS A 160 2.02 16.60 15.54
C CYS A 160 1.01 15.46 15.55
N SER A 161 0.61 15.04 14.36
CA SER A 161 -0.29 13.91 14.14
C SER A 161 0.21 13.06 12.98
N LEU A 162 -0.04 11.75 13.00
CA LEU A 162 0.29 10.87 11.88
C LEU A 162 -0.57 11.22 10.66
N ARG A 163 0.03 11.16 9.47
CA ARG A 163 -0.68 11.42 8.22
C ARG A 163 -1.84 10.44 8.00
N TYR A 164 -3.01 10.99 7.70
CA TYR A 164 -4.24 10.22 7.42
C TYR A 164 -4.31 9.70 5.98
N ASP A 165 -3.72 10.48 5.06
CA ASP A 165 -3.57 10.19 3.64
C ASP A 165 -2.24 10.76 3.09
N LEU A 166 -1.99 10.65 1.78
CA LEU A 166 -0.84 11.26 1.10
C LEU A 166 -1.21 12.54 0.33
N THR A 167 -2.50 12.78 0.07
CA THR A 167 -3.00 13.97 -0.65
C THR A 167 -2.75 15.27 0.11
N VAL A 168 -3.07 15.33 1.41
CA VAL A 168 -2.88 16.56 2.20
C VAL A 168 -1.40 16.88 2.39
N PRO A 169 -0.51 15.91 2.73
CA PRO A 169 0.94 16.12 2.68
C PRO A 169 1.44 16.62 1.32
N PHE A 170 0.88 16.15 0.21
CA PHE A 170 1.24 16.65 -1.11
C PHE A 170 0.80 18.10 -1.35
N ALA A 171 -0.43 18.46 -0.98
CA ALA A 171 -0.91 19.82 -1.10
C ALA A 171 -0.08 20.81 -0.25
N ARG A 172 0.27 20.42 0.98
CA ARG A 172 1.20 21.16 1.84
C ARG A 172 2.59 21.28 1.21
N TRP A 173 3.05 20.25 0.49
CA TRP A 173 4.36 20.25 -0.17
C TRP A 173 4.39 21.23 -1.34
N LEU A 174 3.35 21.23 -2.18
CA LEU A 174 3.19 22.20 -3.26
C LEU A 174 3.17 23.63 -2.73
N ALA A 175 2.39 23.90 -1.67
CA ALA A 175 2.32 25.23 -1.08
C ALA A 175 3.66 25.72 -0.48
N MET A 176 4.48 24.82 0.05
CA MET A 176 5.83 25.12 0.53
C MET A 176 6.85 25.33 -0.60
N ASN A 177 6.58 24.80 -1.79
CA ASN A 177 7.46 24.85 -2.95
C ASN A 177 6.80 25.61 -4.11
N PRO A 178 6.53 26.93 -3.96
CA PRO A 178 5.75 27.70 -4.93
C PRO A 178 6.43 27.83 -6.31
N SER A 179 7.70 27.46 -6.46
CA SER A 179 8.34 27.35 -7.77
C SER A 179 7.81 26.17 -8.60
N VAL A 180 7.19 25.18 -7.97
CA VAL A 180 6.61 24.00 -8.61
C VAL A 180 5.15 24.30 -8.94
N GLN A 181 4.89 24.75 -10.17
CA GLN A 181 3.54 25.06 -10.66
C GLN A 181 2.90 23.89 -11.40
N ASN A 182 3.72 22.93 -11.85
CA ASN A 182 3.29 21.70 -12.48
C ASN A 182 4.14 20.53 -11.99
N ILE A 183 3.49 19.43 -11.66
CA ILE A 183 4.18 18.19 -11.31
C ILE A 183 3.22 17.02 -11.53
N LYS A 184 3.76 15.94 -12.09
CA LYS A 184 3.12 14.63 -12.10
C LYS A 184 3.93 13.75 -11.15
N ARG A 185 3.33 13.31 -10.06
CA ARG A 185 4.03 12.55 -9.02
C ARG A 185 3.31 11.28 -8.65
N TYR A 186 4.08 10.34 -8.12
CA TYR A 186 3.55 9.24 -7.33
C TYR A 186 4.18 9.22 -5.94
N HIS A 187 3.47 8.67 -4.96
CA HIS A 187 3.95 8.49 -3.60
C HIS A 187 3.39 7.17 -3.05
N ILE A 188 4.29 6.26 -2.65
CA ILE A 188 3.92 4.95 -2.08
C ILE A 188 4.37 4.94 -0.63
N ALA A 189 3.41 4.97 0.29
CA ALA A 189 3.71 5.12 1.70
C ALA A 189 2.60 4.59 2.60
N LYS A 190 2.96 4.29 3.85
CA LYS A 190 2.00 3.97 4.90
C LYS A 190 1.23 5.20 5.36
N VAL A 191 -0.05 4.99 5.69
CA VAL A 191 -0.96 5.96 6.31
C VAL A 191 -1.67 5.35 7.51
N TYR A 192 -2.22 6.23 8.36
CA TYR A 192 -2.70 5.84 9.69
C TYR A 192 -4.11 6.35 9.95
N ARG A 193 -5.03 5.43 10.22
CA ARG A 193 -6.44 5.75 10.51
C ARG A 193 -6.92 4.94 11.68
N ARG A 194 -7.55 5.56 12.68
CA ARG A 194 -8.14 4.90 13.86
C ARG A 194 -9.47 4.22 13.55
N ASP A 195 -9.58 3.67 12.36
CA ASP A 195 -10.79 3.01 11.88
C ASP A 195 -11.02 1.68 12.62
N GLN A 196 -12.23 1.13 12.51
CA GLN A 196 -12.56 -0.19 13.03
C GLN A 196 -11.99 -1.27 12.09
N PRO A 197 -11.05 -2.11 12.55
CA PRO A 197 -10.31 -3.02 11.67
C PRO A 197 -11.16 -4.20 11.19
N ALA A 198 -10.90 -4.65 9.96
CA ALA A 198 -11.29 -5.95 9.40
C ALA A 198 -10.08 -6.50 8.63
N MET A 199 -9.15 -7.08 9.38
CA MET A 199 -7.79 -7.40 8.91
C MET A 199 -7.76 -8.34 7.70
N THR A 200 -8.60 -9.39 7.68
CA THR A 200 -8.64 -10.33 6.54
C THR A 200 -9.19 -9.69 5.27
N LYS A 201 -9.94 -8.60 5.40
CA LYS A 201 -10.56 -7.82 4.32
C LYS A 201 -9.72 -6.59 3.94
N GLY A 202 -8.50 -6.47 4.44
CA GLY A 202 -7.58 -5.37 4.13
C GLY A 202 -7.92 -4.03 4.79
N ARG A 203 -8.89 -3.97 5.71
CA ARG A 203 -9.21 -2.76 6.50
C ARG A 203 -8.36 -2.74 7.76
N MET A 204 -7.30 -1.95 7.75
CA MET A 204 -6.32 -1.87 8.83
C MET A 204 -6.19 -0.44 9.35
N ARG A 205 -5.49 -0.28 10.47
CA ARG A 205 -5.18 1.04 11.07
C ARG A 205 -3.87 1.61 10.56
N GLU A 206 -2.94 0.74 10.17
CA GLU A 206 -1.74 1.07 9.41
C GLU A 206 -1.80 0.28 8.09
N PHE A 207 -1.74 0.96 6.95
CA PHE A 207 -1.79 0.34 5.62
C PHE A 207 -1.12 1.22 4.58
N TYR A 208 -0.80 0.66 3.40
CA TYR A 208 -0.21 1.41 2.31
C TYR A 208 -1.27 2.06 1.42
N GLN A 209 -0.97 3.29 1.03
CA GLN A 209 -1.54 3.94 -0.12
C GLN A 209 -0.48 4.05 -1.21
N CYS A 210 -0.89 3.82 -2.46
CA CYS A 210 -0.12 4.17 -3.64
C CYS A 210 -0.85 5.29 -4.35
N ASP A 211 -0.36 6.52 -4.21
CA ASP A 211 -1.00 7.69 -4.78
C ASP A 211 -0.30 8.11 -6.07
N PHE A 212 -1.08 8.61 -7.03
CA PHE A 212 -0.60 9.27 -8.24
C PHE A 212 -1.42 10.52 -8.49
N ASP A 213 -0.74 11.64 -8.72
CA ASP A 213 -1.38 12.95 -8.84
C ASP A 213 -0.74 13.80 -9.92
N ILE A 214 -1.59 14.52 -10.64
CA ILE A 214 -1.22 15.53 -11.63
C ILE A 214 -1.66 16.88 -11.09
N ALA A 215 -0.68 17.73 -10.80
CA ALA A 215 -0.88 19.11 -10.36
C ALA A 215 -0.46 20.09 -11.46
N GLY A 216 -1.24 21.14 -11.63
CA GLY A 216 -1.00 22.23 -12.59
C GLY A 216 -2.25 22.61 -13.38
N THR A 217 -2.15 23.72 -14.10
CA THR A 217 -3.21 24.20 -14.99
C THR A 217 -3.04 23.58 -16.37
N TYR A 218 -4.06 22.85 -16.82
CA TYR A 218 -4.11 22.18 -18.12
C TYR A 218 -5.48 22.38 -18.75
N ASP A 219 -5.61 21.98 -20.02
CA ASP A 219 -6.91 21.95 -20.68
C ASP A 219 -7.85 20.93 -20.01
N PRO A 220 -9.18 21.18 -20.04
CA PRO A 220 -10.14 20.40 -19.27
C PRO A 220 -10.09 18.90 -19.57
N MET A 221 -10.24 18.10 -18.51
CA MET A 221 -10.41 16.64 -18.54
C MET A 221 -9.24 15.79 -19.09
N LEU A 222 -8.19 16.39 -19.65
CA LEU A 222 -7.02 15.63 -20.14
C LEU A 222 -6.29 14.89 -19.00
N PRO A 223 -5.90 15.55 -17.88
CA PRO A 223 -5.27 14.84 -16.76
C PRO A 223 -6.22 13.82 -16.12
N ASP A 224 -7.51 14.16 -16.02
CA ASP A 224 -8.55 13.31 -15.43
C ASP A 224 -8.69 12.00 -16.21
N ALA A 225 -8.71 12.07 -17.55
CA ALA A 225 -8.74 10.91 -18.42
C ALA A 225 -7.48 10.05 -18.28
N GLU A 226 -6.31 10.67 -18.14
CA GLU A 226 -5.04 9.95 -17.93
C GLU A 226 -5.05 9.17 -16.61
N ILE A 227 -5.59 9.73 -15.53
CA ILE A 227 -5.73 9.01 -14.24
C ILE A 227 -6.56 7.73 -14.40
N LEU A 228 -7.69 7.81 -15.11
CA LEU A 228 -8.54 6.64 -15.33
C LEU A 228 -7.86 5.60 -16.24
N ARG A 229 -7.06 6.05 -17.21
CA ARG A 229 -6.22 5.16 -18.03
C ARG A 229 -5.16 4.45 -17.19
N ILE A 230 -4.44 5.16 -16.32
CA ILE A 230 -3.47 4.57 -15.38
C ILE A 230 -4.14 3.53 -14.48
N THR A 231 -5.36 3.84 -14.03
CA THR A 231 -6.17 2.94 -13.22
C THR A 231 -6.46 1.63 -13.94
N ALA A 232 -6.94 1.69 -15.18
CA ALA A 232 -7.19 0.51 -15.99
C ALA A 232 -5.89 -0.30 -16.22
N GLU A 233 -4.79 0.37 -16.61
CA GLU A 233 -3.51 -0.30 -16.85
C GLU A 233 -2.98 -1.05 -15.62
N ILE A 234 -3.06 -0.44 -14.44
CA ILE A 234 -2.63 -1.08 -13.19
C ILE A 234 -3.48 -2.32 -12.90
N LEU A 235 -4.81 -2.19 -12.97
CA LEU A 235 -5.71 -3.27 -12.58
C LEU A 235 -5.68 -4.44 -13.56
N ASP A 236 -5.55 -4.14 -14.86
CA ASP A 236 -5.34 -5.15 -15.90
C ASP A 236 -3.99 -5.84 -15.72
N SER A 237 -2.91 -5.10 -15.42
CA SER A 237 -1.58 -5.67 -15.17
C SER A 237 -1.52 -6.52 -13.91
N LEU A 238 -2.31 -6.19 -12.88
CA LEU A 238 -2.43 -6.99 -11.66
C LEU A 238 -3.35 -8.21 -11.83
N ASN A 239 -4.08 -8.29 -12.95
CA ASN A 239 -5.01 -9.36 -13.28
C ASN A 239 -6.00 -9.69 -12.14
N LEU A 240 -6.63 -8.65 -11.56
CA LEU A 240 -7.50 -8.79 -10.37
C LEU A 240 -8.92 -9.32 -10.66
N GLY A 241 -9.23 -9.63 -11.92
CA GLY A 241 -10.52 -10.15 -12.37
C GLY A 241 -11.37 -9.01 -12.93
N SER A 242 -12.69 -9.21 -13.00
CA SER A 242 -13.60 -8.12 -13.33
C SER A 242 -13.57 -7.01 -12.28
N TYR A 243 -13.58 -5.77 -12.76
CA TYR A 243 -13.67 -4.57 -11.94
C TYR A 243 -14.50 -3.51 -12.68
N THR A 244 -15.05 -2.58 -11.91
CA THR A 244 -15.79 -1.43 -12.41
C THR A 244 -15.21 -0.16 -11.81
N ILE A 245 -14.92 0.81 -12.67
CA ILE A 245 -14.54 2.17 -12.30
C ILE A 245 -15.82 3.00 -12.28
N LYS A 246 -16.36 3.23 -11.10
CA LYS A 246 -17.48 4.15 -10.90
C LYS A 246 -16.97 5.58 -11.02
N ILE A 247 -17.67 6.42 -11.76
CA ILE A 247 -17.35 7.84 -11.93
C ILE A 247 -18.59 8.69 -11.68
N ASN A 248 -18.37 9.89 -11.15
CA ASN A 248 -19.39 10.95 -11.02
C ASN A 248 -18.68 12.31 -10.96
N HIS A 249 -19.44 13.40 -10.83
CA HIS A 249 -18.89 14.75 -10.79
C HIS A 249 -19.55 15.59 -9.70
N ARG A 250 -18.76 16.34 -8.93
CA ARG A 250 -19.27 17.18 -7.82
C ARG A 250 -20.28 18.22 -8.27
N LYS A 251 -20.00 18.92 -9.38
CA LYS A 251 -20.96 19.87 -9.97
C LYS A 251 -22.31 19.25 -10.36
N ILE A 252 -22.34 17.97 -10.75
CA ILE A 252 -23.56 17.22 -11.07
C ILE A 252 -24.34 16.96 -9.79
N LEU A 253 -23.69 16.46 -8.73
CA LEU A 253 -24.32 16.25 -7.42
C LEU A 253 -24.88 17.55 -6.83
N ASP A 254 -24.08 18.61 -6.82
CA ASP A 254 -24.49 19.90 -6.25
C ASP A 254 -25.67 20.50 -7.03
N GLY A 255 -25.61 20.46 -8.36
CA GLY A 255 -26.70 20.94 -9.23
C GLY A 255 -27.97 20.11 -9.09
N LEU A 256 -27.85 18.78 -9.02
CA LEU A 256 -28.95 17.85 -8.78
C LEU A 256 -29.65 18.18 -7.45
N PHE A 257 -28.90 18.31 -6.36
CA PHE A 257 -29.46 18.62 -5.05
C PHE A 257 -30.14 19.99 -5.03
N GLN A 258 -29.57 21.00 -5.68
CA GLN A 258 -30.21 22.31 -5.82
C GLN A 258 -31.56 22.23 -6.55
N VAL A 259 -31.61 21.50 -7.66
CA VAL A 259 -32.85 21.32 -8.46
C VAL A 259 -33.90 20.52 -7.68
N CYS A 260 -33.49 19.50 -6.93
CA CYS A 260 -34.41 18.74 -6.07
C CYS A 260 -34.97 19.57 -4.91
N GLY A 261 -34.32 20.68 -4.54
CA GLY A 261 -34.75 21.59 -3.47
C GLY A 261 -34.01 21.40 -2.14
N VAL A 262 -32.80 20.85 -2.16
CA VAL A 262 -31.97 20.70 -0.95
C VAL A 262 -31.45 22.08 -0.51
N PRO A 263 -31.64 22.47 0.76
CA PRO A 263 -31.05 23.70 1.29
C PRO A 263 -29.52 23.69 1.20
N THR A 264 -28.92 24.84 0.87
CA THR A 264 -27.46 24.96 0.63
C THR A 264 -26.63 24.51 1.82
N ASP A 265 -27.08 24.78 3.05
CA ASP A 265 -26.43 24.37 4.31
C ASP A 265 -26.50 22.85 4.56
N LYS A 266 -27.41 22.14 3.87
CA LYS A 266 -27.59 20.69 4.00
C LYS A 266 -26.95 19.88 2.89
N ILE A 267 -26.51 20.48 1.79
CA ILE A 267 -25.95 19.78 0.61
C ILE A 267 -24.89 18.74 1.01
N ARG A 268 -23.93 19.09 1.87
CA ARG A 268 -22.87 18.17 2.31
C ARG A 268 -23.41 17.02 3.17
N SER A 269 -24.31 17.32 4.09
CA SER A 269 -24.97 16.31 4.93
C SER A 269 -25.77 15.32 4.08
N ILE A 270 -26.53 15.82 3.09
CA ILE A 270 -27.29 14.97 2.16
C ILE A 270 -26.37 14.16 1.25
N SER A 271 -25.30 14.75 0.70
CA SER A 271 -24.27 14.03 -0.05
C SER A 271 -23.69 12.85 0.75
N SER A 272 -23.46 13.03 2.06
CA SER A 272 -22.99 11.96 2.95
C SER A 272 -24.03 10.85 3.15
N ALA A 273 -25.33 11.15 3.10
CA ALA A 273 -26.36 10.10 3.15
C ALA A 273 -26.39 9.31 1.84
N VAL A 274 -26.35 10.01 0.69
CA VAL A 274 -26.36 9.39 -0.64
C VAL A 274 -25.16 8.46 -0.85
N ASP A 275 -23.98 8.80 -0.32
CA ASP A 275 -22.79 7.96 -0.37
C ASP A 275 -22.99 6.56 0.23
N LYS A 276 -23.91 6.42 1.19
CA LYS A 276 -24.21 5.14 1.85
C LYS A 276 -25.03 4.19 0.97
N LEU A 277 -25.53 4.62 -0.20
CA LEU A 277 -26.20 3.73 -1.16
C LEU A 277 -25.30 2.61 -1.68
N ASP A 278 -23.98 2.71 -1.47
CA ASP A 278 -23.04 1.63 -1.75
C ASP A 278 -23.21 0.41 -0.82
N LYS A 279 -23.83 0.60 0.36
CA LYS A 279 -23.95 -0.40 1.43
C LYS A 279 -25.35 -0.51 2.05
N ALA A 280 -26.20 0.48 1.83
CA ALA A 280 -27.54 0.59 2.40
C ALA A 280 -28.59 0.66 1.31
N THR A 281 -29.83 0.29 1.62
CA THR A 281 -30.94 0.41 0.66
C THR A 281 -31.38 1.86 0.50
N TRP A 282 -32.12 2.15 -0.57
CA TRP A 282 -32.71 3.46 -0.77
C TRP A 282 -33.61 3.87 0.41
N GLU A 283 -34.39 2.94 0.96
CA GLU A 283 -35.27 3.20 2.10
C GLU A 283 -34.51 3.62 3.35
N GLU A 284 -33.36 2.97 3.63
CA GLU A 284 -32.50 3.31 4.76
C GLU A 284 -31.88 4.70 4.58
N VAL A 285 -31.36 4.99 3.38
CA VAL A 285 -30.76 6.29 3.05
C VAL A 285 -31.80 7.41 3.07
N ARG A 286 -33.00 7.16 2.51
CA ARG A 286 -34.14 8.07 2.57
C ARG A 286 -34.51 8.39 4.01
N LYS A 287 -34.62 7.37 4.86
CA LYS A 287 -34.93 7.52 6.28
C LYS A 287 -33.91 8.41 6.98
N GLU A 288 -32.61 8.18 6.75
CA GLU A 288 -31.55 9.04 7.29
C GLU A 288 -31.70 10.50 6.84
N MET A 289 -31.95 10.72 5.54
CA MET A 289 -32.13 12.07 5.00
C MET A 289 -33.31 12.80 5.67
N THR A 290 -34.44 12.11 5.88
CA THR A 290 -35.65 12.73 6.41
C THR A 290 -35.65 12.84 7.93
N GLU A 291 -35.30 11.76 8.64
CA GLU A 291 -35.45 11.66 10.09
C GLU A 291 -34.24 12.21 10.86
N GLU A 292 -33.03 12.02 10.33
CA GLU A 292 -31.79 12.43 11.02
C GLU A 292 -31.28 13.78 10.51
N LYS A 293 -31.35 14.01 9.20
CA LYS A 293 -30.82 15.23 8.55
C LYS A 293 -31.91 16.29 8.32
N GLY A 294 -33.17 15.94 8.59
CA GLY A 294 -34.31 16.86 8.55
C GLY A 294 -34.61 17.40 7.15
N LEU A 295 -34.42 16.58 6.11
CA LEU A 295 -34.84 16.89 4.75
C LEU A 295 -36.34 16.61 4.57
N ALA A 296 -37.02 17.42 3.77
CA ALA A 296 -38.42 17.17 3.46
C ALA A 296 -38.57 15.85 2.66
N PRO A 297 -39.53 14.97 2.99
CA PRO A 297 -39.70 13.68 2.31
C PRO A 297 -39.84 13.78 0.79
N GLU A 298 -40.51 14.82 0.30
CA GLU A 298 -40.76 15.05 -1.12
C GLU A 298 -39.46 15.43 -1.85
N VAL A 299 -38.55 16.12 -1.18
CA VAL A 299 -37.21 16.43 -1.70
C VAL A 299 -36.36 15.16 -1.72
N ALA A 300 -36.43 14.34 -0.67
CA ALA A 300 -35.74 13.05 -0.63
C ALA A 300 -36.21 12.12 -1.77
N ASP A 301 -37.52 12.05 -2.02
CA ASP A 301 -38.09 11.23 -3.10
C ASP A 301 -37.59 11.67 -4.48
N LYS A 302 -37.55 12.98 -4.75
CA LYS A 302 -36.96 13.53 -5.99
C LYS A 302 -35.49 13.15 -6.15
N ILE A 303 -34.70 13.22 -5.09
CA ILE A 303 -33.29 12.80 -5.13
C ILE A 303 -33.21 11.32 -5.55
N GLY A 304 -34.07 10.48 -4.98
CA GLY A 304 -34.15 9.04 -5.23
C GLY A 304 -34.38 8.67 -6.69
N GLU A 305 -35.15 9.46 -7.43
CA GLU A 305 -35.39 9.26 -8.87
C GLU A 305 -34.10 9.32 -9.69
N TYR A 306 -33.11 10.10 -9.23
CA TYR A 306 -31.85 10.30 -9.95
C TYR A 306 -30.70 9.48 -9.38
N VAL A 307 -30.48 9.50 -8.06
CA VAL A 307 -29.27 8.88 -7.46
C VAL A 307 -29.22 7.36 -7.61
N GLN A 308 -30.35 6.72 -7.95
CA GLN A 308 -30.40 5.28 -8.25
C GLN A 308 -30.00 4.95 -9.70
N LYS A 309 -29.84 5.95 -10.58
CA LYS A 309 -29.44 5.75 -11.97
C LYS A 309 -27.93 5.53 -12.09
N LYS A 310 -27.56 4.53 -12.88
CA LYS A 310 -26.19 4.22 -13.29
C LYS A 310 -26.15 3.66 -14.71
N GLY A 311 -25.10 3.95 -15.45
CA GLY A 311 -24.96 3.53 -16.85
C GLY A 311 -23.63 3.95 -17.46
N GLY A 312 -23.57 4.02 -18.78
CA GLY A 312 -22.47 4.54 -19.59
C GLY A 312 -22.86 5.85 -20.28
N LYS A 313 -22.55 5.95 -21.58
CA LYS A 313 -22.77 7.16 -22.39
C LYS A 313 -24.26 7.44 -22.59
N GLU A 314 -25.08 6.39 -22.59
CA GLU A 314 -26.53 6.50 -22.68
C GLU A 314 -27.14 7.26 -21.49
N LEU A 315 -26.60 7.10 -20.27
CA LEU A 315 -27.05 7.87 -19.12
C LEU A 315 -26.63 9.34 -19.23
N LEU A 316 -25.44 9.62 -19.78
CA LEU A 316 -25.02 10.99 -20.05
C LEU A 316 -25.97 11.66 -21.05
N ASP A 317 -26.33 10.96 -22.14
CA ASP A 317 -27.27 11.46 -23.14
C ASP A 317 -28.68 11.67 -22.57
N GLU A 318 -29.14 10.78 -21.69
CA GLU A 318 -30.41 10.93 -20.97
C GLU A 318 -30.42 12.22 -20.11
N LEU A 319 -29.36 12.44 -19.33
CA LEU A 319 -29.27 13.60 -18.43
C LEU A 319 -29.08 14.92 -19.20
N LEU A 320 -28.45 14.90 -20.37
CA LEU A 320 -28.37 16.05 -21.27
C LEU A 320 -29.75 16.45 -21.83
N GLY A 321 -30.69 15.49 -21.94
CA GLY A 321 -32.06 15.71 -22.38
C GLY A 321 -33.03 16.15 -21.26
N ASP A 322 -32.61 16.15 -19.99
CA ASP A 322 -33.47 16.50 -18.86
C ASP A 322 -33.55 18.02 -18.67
N GLU A 323 -34.63 18.64 -19.18
CA GLU A 323 -34.88 20.08 -19.07
C GLU A 323 -34.95 20.58 -17.61
N THR A 324 -35.33 19.71 -16.66
CA THR A 324 -35.44 20.08 -15.24
C THR A 324 -34.05 20.30 -14.64
N LEU A 325 -33.12 19.39 -14.93
CA LEU A 325 -31.75 19.44 -14.41
C LEU A 325 -30.86 20.40 -15.20
N THR A 326 -31.03 20.47 -16.52
CA THR A 326 -30.22 21.34 -17.39
C THR A 326 -30.51 22.83 -17.24
N GLY A 327 -31.57 23.20 -16.52
CA GLY A 327 -31.77 24.57 -16.05
C GLY A 327 -30.73 25.05 -15.03
N ASN A 328 -29.95 24.15 -14.42
CA ASN A 328 -28.93 24.47 -13.42
C ASN A 328 -27.51 24.58 -14.04
N GLU A 329 -26.85 25.73 -13.86
CA GLU A 329 -25.53 25.99 -14.43
C GLU A 329 -24.43 25.04 -13.94
N SER A 330 -24.46 24.65 -12.65
CA SER A 330 -23.50 23.71 -12.08
C SER A 330 -23.69 22.33 -12.72
N PHE A 331 -24.94 21.87 -12.81
CA PHE A 331 -25.27 20.58 -13.40
C PHE A 331 -24.78 20.49 -14.86
N VAL A 332 -25.13 21.49 -15.68
CA VAL A 332 -24.69 21.57 -17.08
C VAL A 332 -23.16 21.65 -17.19
N GLY A 333 -22.51 22.41 -16.32
CA GLY A 333 -21.04 22.47 -16.27
C GLY A 333 -20.41 21.09 -16.04
N GLY A 334 -20.97 20.31 -15.11
CA GLY A 334 -20.53 18.94 -14.86
C GLY A 334 -20.80 18.01 -16.04
N LEU A 335 -21.95 18.09 -16.70
CA LEU A 335 -22.24 17.27 -17.89
C LEU A 335 -21.31 17.59 -19.07
N LYS A 336 -20.94 18.86 -19.26
CA LYS A 336 -19.95 19.25 -20.28
C LYS A 336 -18.59 18.63 -20.01
N ASP A 337 -18.13 18.68 -18.75
CA ASP A 337 -16.89 18.05 -18.32
C ASP A 337 -16.96 16.53 -18.56
N MET A 338 -18.07 15.88 -18.20
CA MET A 338 -18.27 14.44 -18.42
C MET A 338 -18.34 14.06 -19.90
N SER A 339 -18.98 14.86 -20.76
CA SER A 339 -19.00 14.61 -22.21
C SER A 339 -17.61 14.61 -22.82
N LEU A 340 -16.80 15.62 -22.48
CA LEU A 340 -15.43 15.71 -22.97
C LEU A 340 -14.56 14.55 -22.45
N LEU A 341 -14.74 14.18 -21.18
CA LEU A 341 -14.08 13.04 -20.59
C LEU A 341 -14.41 11.73 -21.32
N PHE A 342 -15.68 11.50 -21.65
CA PHE A 342 -16.11 10.27 -22.35
C PHE A 342 -15.45 10.14 -23.71
N ASP A 343 -15.34 11.24 -24.47
CA ASP A 343 -14.65 11.24 -25.76
C ASP A 343 -13.15 10.88 -25.60
N TYR A 344 -12.50 11.39 -24.55
CA TYR A 344 -11.10 11.02 -24.25
C TYR A 344 -10.95 9.57 -23.81
N LEU A 345 -11.87 9.06 -22.98
CA LEU A 345 -11.84 7.68 -22.48
C LEU A 345 -12.17 6.66 -23.57
N GLU A 346 -12.90 7.05 -24.60
CA GLU A 346 -13.10 6.26 -25.82
C GLU A 346 -11.76 6.09 -26.57
N VAL A 347 -11.02 7.18 -26.78
CA VAL A 347 -9.68 7.15 -27.39
C VAL A 347 -8.67 6.35 -26.54
N LEU A 348 -8.77 6.45 -25.21
CA LEU A 348 -7.90 5.74 -24.28
C LEU A 348 -8.36 4.31 -23.98
N CYS A 349 -9.43 3.83 -24.62
CA CYS A 349 -10.00 2.49 -24.47
C CYS A 349 -10.39 2.10 -23.02
N VAL A 350 -10.89 3.05 -22.23
CA VAL A 350 -11.29 2.82 -20.83
C VAL A 350 -12.81 2.57 -20.70
N MET A 351 -13.60 2.98 -21.69
CA MET A 351 -15.07 2.90 -21.70
C MET A 351 -15.68 1.58 -21.19
N PRO A 352 -15.18 0.38 -21.59
CA PRO A 352 -15.78 -0.88 -21.17
C PRO A 352 -15.71 -1.17 -19.65
N LYS A 353 -14.88 -0.44 -18.91
CA LYS A 353 -14.68 -0.62 -17.47
C LYS A 353 -15.44 0.41 -16.62
N LEU A 354 -16.09 1.39 -17.24
CA LEU A 354 -16.67 2.53 -16.55
C LEU A 354 -18.15 2.31 -16.21
N SER A 355 -18.56 2.93 -15.11
CA SER A 355 -19.97 3.14 -14.78
C SER A 355 -20.14 4.57 -14.28
N PHE A 356 -20.88 5.37 -15.03
CA PHE A 356 -21.39 6.65 -14.53
C PHE A 356 -22.50 6.37 -13.53
N ASP A 357 -22.25 6.67 -12.26
CA ASP A 357 -23.09 6.26 -11.14
C ASP A 357 -23.45 7.47 -10.28
N LEU A 358 -24.72 7.91 -10.32
CA LEU A 358 -25.17 9.11 -9.60
C LEU A 358 -25.23 8.91 -8.08
N SER A 359 -25.16 7.67 -7.59
CA SER A 359 -25.04 7.38 -6.16
C SER A 359 -23.64 7.64 -5.62
N LEU A 360 -22.62 7.70 -6.49
CA LEU A 360 -21.25 7.95 -6.08
C LEU A 360 -21.13 9.41 -5.63
N ALA A 361 -21.28 9.62 -4.33
CA ALA A 361 -21.12 10.92 -3.66
C ALA A 361 -19.90 10.92 -2.72
N ARG A 362 -19.06 9.89 -2.86
CA ARG A 362 -17.92 9.59 -2.01
C ARG A 362 -16.86 10.66 -2.10
N GLY A 363 -16.17 10.85 -0.98
CA GLY A 363 -14.88 11.52 -0.95
C GLY A 363 -14.79 12.59 0.12
N LEU A 364 -13.55 12.83 0.51
CA LEU A 364 -13.15 13.89 1.41
C LEU A 364 -13.67 15.22 0.86
N ASP A 365 -14.07 16.13 1.76
CA ASP A 365 -14.79 17.38 1.43
C ASP A 365 -14.06 18.30 0.42
N TYR A 366 -12.80 17.98 0.09
CA TYR A 366 -11.96 18.74 -0.80
C TYR A 366 -12.15 18.51 -2.31
N TYR A 367 -12.93 17.51 -2.75
CA TYR A 367 -13.15 17.30 -4.19
C TYR A 367 -14.03 18.39 -4.81
N THR A 368 -13.64 18.87 -5.99
CA THR A 368 -14.25 19.98 -6.73
C THR A 368 -14.76 19.60 -8.13
N GLY A 369 -14.29 18.47 -8.68
CA GLY A 369 -14.61 18.04 -10.03
C GLY A 369 -15.07 16.58 -10.10
N ILE A 370 -14.50 15.82 -11.04
CA ILE A 370 -14.70 14.37 -11.14
C ILE A 370 -14.33 13.67 -9.83
N ILE A 371 -15.09 12.63 -9.49
CA ILE A 371 -14.82 11.68 -8.42
C ILE A 371 -14.95 10.27 -8.98
N TYR A 372 -14.13 9.35 -8.48
CA TYR A 372 -14.14 7.98 -8.92
C TYR A 372 -13.77 6.99 -7.84
N GLU A 373 -14.34 5.79 -7.97
CA GLU A 373 -14.14 4.67 -7.07
C GLU A 373 -14.08 3.37 -7.86
N VAL A 374 -13.10 2.53 -7.54
CA VAL A 374 -12.94 1.22 -8.18
C VAL A 374 -13.45 0.13 -7.26
N VAL A 375 -14.36 -0.67 -7.78
CA VAL A 375 -14.96 -1.81 -7.08
C VAL A 375 -14.74 -3.11 -7.86
N THR A 376 -14.69 -4.22 -7.14
CA THR A 376 -14.72 -5.58 -7.68
C THR A 376 -15.92 -6.33 -7.09
N GLU A 377 -16.20 -7.55 -7.55
CA GLU A 377 -17.23 -8.39 -6.91
C GLU A 377 -16.99 -8.58 -5.41
N ALA A 378 -15.72 -8.66 -5.00
CA ALA A 378 -15.34 -8.81 -3.60
C ALA A 378 -15.48 -7.51 -2.78
N SER A 379 -15.71 -6.36 -3.42
CA SER A 379 -15.92 -5.08 -2.72
C SER A 379 -17.23 -5.06 -1.93
N ALA A 380 -18.27 -5.75 -2.42
CA ALA A 380 -19.56 -5.88 -1.75
C ALA A 380 -19.57 -7.06 -0.76
N PRO A 381 -20.48 -7.06 0.23
CA PRO A 381 -20.74 -8.25 1.04
C PRO A 381 -21.20 -9.43 0.15
N PRO A 382 -20.88 -10.70 0.47
CA PRO A 382 -21.30 -11.84 -0.32
C PRO A 382 -22.84 -11.93 -0.43
N ALA A 383 -23.37 -11.92 -1.65
CA ALA A 383 -24.82 -12.02 -1.89
C ALA A 383 -25.37 -13.36 -1.37
N GLY A 384 -26.46 -13.32 -0.60
CA GLY A 384 -27.27 -14.51 -0.26
C GLY A 384 -27.03 -15.17 1.10
N LYS A 385 -26.11 -14.69 1.94
CA LYS A 385 -26.12 -15.06 3.36
C LYS A 385 -26.96 -14.05 4.13
N SER A 386 -28.24 -14.38 4.36
CA SER A 386 -29.02 -13.74 5.42
C SER A 386 -28.15 -13.67 6.69
N ALA A 387 -28.16 -12.54 7.40
CA ALA A 387 -27.46 -12.28 8.66
C ALA A 387 -27.86 -13.26 9.78
N LYS A 388 -27.57 -14.55 9.60
CA LYS A 388 -27.81 -15.64 10.55
C LYS A 388 -26.54 -16.48 10.63
N SER A 389 -25.89 -16.33 11.79
CA SER A 389 -24.85 -17.20 12.34
C SER A 389 -23.41 -17.01 11.87
N HIS A 390 -22.79 -15.90 12.27
CA HIS A 390 -21.60 -15.98 13.11
C HIS A 390 -21.67 -14.85 14.15
N ARG A 391 -21.17 -15.11 15.36
CA ARG A 391 -21.31 -14.24 16.54
C ARG A 391 -20.75 -12.86 16.21
N ALA A 392 -21.62 -11.91 15.86
CA ALA A 392 -21.24 -10.52 15.69
C ALA A 392 -20.48 -10.09 16.97
N PRO A 393 -19.33 -9.41 16.85
CA PRO A 393 -18.67 -8.85 18.03
C PRO A 393 -19.68 -7.97 18.79
N LYS A 394 -19.56 -7.93 20.13
CA LYS A 394 -20.47 -7.12 20.95
C LYS A 394 -20.52 -5.69 20.38
N PRO A 395 -21.71 -5.09 20.19
CA PRO A 395 -21.88 -3.79 19.55
C PRO A 395 -21.09 -2.64 20.21
N ASP A 396 -20.57 -2.84 21.42
CA ASP A 396 -19.94 -1.79 22.23
C ASP A 396 -18.40 -1.79 22.23
N ASP A 397 -17.73 -2.69 21.48
CA ASP A 397 -16.25 -2.64 21.32
C ASP A 397 -15.89 -1.96 19.98
N PRO A 398 -15.65 -0.62 19.96
CA PRO A 398 -15.26 0.11 18.75
C PRO A 398 -13.91 -0.37 18.19
N ASP A 399 -13.14 -1.11 18.98
CA ASP A 399 -11.86 -1.62 18.57
C ASP A 399 -11.96 -3.03 17.96
N ALA A 400 -13.06 -3.79 18.09
CA ALA A 400 -13.12 -5.21 17.69
C ALA A 400 -12.76 -5.46 16.20
N ASP A 401 -12.02 -6.54 15.91
CA ASP A 401 -11.71 -6.97 14.54
C ASP A 401 -12.94 -7.64 13.90
N ARG A 402 -13.43 -7.05 12.81
CA ARG A 402 -14.63 -7.47 12.08
C ARG A 402 -14.34 -8.33 10.85
N SER A 403 -13.16 -8.96 10.79
CA SER A 403 -12.77 -9.91 9.73
C SER A 403 -13.81 -11.00 9.45
N ASN A 404 -14.51 -11.49 10.49
CA ASN A 404 -15.52 -12.55 10.39
C ASN A 404 -16.96 -12.02 10.20
N ASP A 405 -17.13 -10.72 9.99
CA ASP A 405 -18.44 -10.09 9.81
C ASP A 405 -18.85 -10.16 8.34
N ASP A 406 -19.74 -11.10 8.00
CA ASP A 406 -20.24 -11.34 6.63
C ASP A 406 -21.00 -10.12 6.05
N SER A 407 -21.40 -9.14 6.87
CA SER A 407 -21.99 -7.88 6.38
C SER A 407 -20.98 -6.91 5.78
N ILE A 408 -19.69 -7.22 5.84
CA ILE A 408 -18.61 -6.34 5.36
C ILE A 408 -17.95 -6.94 4.11
N GLY A 409 -17.95 -6.22 3.00
CA GLY A 409 -17.11 -6.56 1.85
C GLY A 409 -15.67 -6.06 2.02
N ILE A 410 -14.80 -6.29 1.03
CA ILE A 410 -13.44 -5.72 1.02
C ILE A 410 -13.48 -4.18 0.90
N GLY A 411 -14.56 -3.64 0.33
CA GLY A 411 -14.68 -2.24 -0.05
C GLY A 411 -13.91 -1.93 -1.33
N SER A 412 -13.90 -0.66 -1.73
CA SER A 412 -13.21 -0.21 -2.92
C SER A 412 -11.69 -0.38 -2.84
N ILE A 413 -11.09 -0.70 -3.98
CA ILE A 413 -9.66 -1.00 -4.08
C ILE A 413 -8.84 0.20 -4.55
N ALA A 414 -9.48 1.20 -5.14
CA ALA A 414 -8.88 2.50 -5.45
C ALA A 414 -9.97 3.59 -5.45
N ALA A 415 -9.58 4.82 -5.17
CA ALA A 415 -10.47 5.97 -5.22
C ALA A 415 -9.68 7.26 -5.47
N GLY A 416 -10.36 8.27 -6.02
CA GLY A 416 -9.74 9.55 -6.27
C GLY A 416 -10.70 10.58 -6.85
N GLY A 417 -10.15 11.68 -7.35
CA GLY A 417 -10.90 12.76 -7.96
C GLY A 417 -10.07 14.03 -8.14
N ARG A 418 -10.74 15.07 -8.62
CA ARG A 418 -10.20 16.43 -8.82
C ARG A 418 -10.44 17.30 -7.59
N TYR A 419 -9.42 18.01 -7.12
CA TYR A 419 -9.41 18.76 -5.86
C TYR A 419 -8.66 20.11 -5.97
N ASP A 420 -9.20 21.03 -6.77
CA ASP A 420 -8.45 22.21 -7.21
C ASP A 420 -8.15 23.24 -6.11
N GLU A 421 -8.90 23.21 -5.01
CA GLU A 421 -8.81 24.22 -3.95
C GLU A 421 -7.90 23.80 -2.77
N LEU A 422 -7.50 22.52 -2.68
CA LEU A 422 -6.79 22.00 -1.50
C LEU A 422 -5.43 22.67 -1.28
N VAL A 423 -4.66 22.87 -2.36
CA VAL A 423 -3.35 23.57 -2.29
C VAL A 423 -3.54 25.02 -1.87
N GLY A 424 -4.59 25.67 -2.36
CA GLY A 424 -4.96 27.05 -2.02
C GLY A 424 -5.23 27.26 -0.54
N MET A 425 -5.67 26.22 0.18
CA MET A 425 -5.87 26.30 1.64
C MET A 425 -4.57 26.43 2.45
N PHE A 426 -3.42 26.11 1.85
CA PHE A 426 -2.11 26.22 2.49
C PHE A 426 -1.28 27.41 1.95
N ALA A 427 -1.66 27.92 0.78
CA ALA A 427 -0.96 29.02 0.15
C ALA A 427 -1.29 30.37 0.82
N LYS A 428 -0.27 31.21 1.03
CA LYS A 428 -0.42 32.57 1.59
C LYS A 428 -1.04 33.58 0.62
N SER A 429 -1.30 33.19 -0.63
CA SER A 429 -1.79 34.07 -1.71
C SER A 429 -2.72 33.32 -2.65
N ALA A 430 -3.71 34.01 -3.22
CA ALA A 430 -4.61 33.49 -4.24
C ALA A 430 -3.87 33.00 -5.51
N LYS A 431 -2.64 33.46 -5.77
CA LYS A 431 -1.77 32.95 -6.85
C LYS A 431 -1.19 31.54 -6.57
N GLY A 432 -1.41 30.98 -5.38
CA GLY A 432 -0.96 29.64 -5.00
C GLY A 432 -2.01 28.55 -5.13
N ARG A 433 -3.14 28.81 -5.81
CA ARG A 433 -4.06 27.73 -6.21
C ARG A 433 -3.43 26.93 -7.33
N VAL A 434 -3.27 25.64 -7.11
CA VAL A 434 -2.75 24.70 -8.10
C VAL A 434 -3.81 23.62 -8.28
N PRO A 435 -4.49 23.58 -9.45
CA PRO A 435 -5.45 22.53 -9.75
C PRO A 435 -4.79 21.16 -9.67
N CYS A 436 -5.50 20.17 -9.12
CA CYS A 436 -4.96 18.84 -8.92
C CYS A 436 -6.02 17.78 -9.20
N VAL A 437 -5.59 16.66 -9.77
CA VAL A 437 -6.38 15.44 -9.89
C VAL A 437 -5.50 14.24 -9.57
N GLY A 438 -6.03 13.23 -8.90
CA GLY A 438 -5.24 12.07 -8.54
C GLY A 438 -6.04 10.87 -8.05
N ILE A 439 -5.35 9.76 -7.84
CA ILE A 439 -5.92 8.49 -7.40
C ILE A 439 -5.04 7.86 -6.33
N SER A 440 -5.67 7.15 -5.40
CA SER A 440 -5.02 6.31 -4.40
C SER A 440 -5.45 4.86 -4.55
N PHE A 441 -4.49 3.93 -4.62
CA PHE A 441 -4.74 2.49 -4.59
C PHE A 441 -4.55 1.94 -3.17
N GLY A 442 -5.57 1.22 -2.68
CA GLY A 442 -5.54 0.50 -1.41
C GLY A 442 -4.82 -0.84 -1.56
N VAL A 443 -3.50 -0.82 -1.46
CA VAL A 443 -2.63 -1.97 -1.73
C VAL A 443 -2.99 -3.18 -0.89
N ASP A 444 -3.33 -2.99 0.39
CA ASP A 444 -3.61 -4.11 1.27
C ASP A 444 -4.95 -4.82 0.93
N ARG A 445 -5.92 -4.11 0.33
CA ARG A 445 -7.13 -4.73 -0.24
C ARG A 445 -6.83 -5.47 -1.53
N ILE A 446 -6.04 -4.85 -2.41
CA ILE A 446 -5.55 -5.48 -3.64
C ILE A 446 -4.82 -6.78 -3.29
N PHE A 447 -3.91 -6.74 -2.31
CA PHE A 447 -3.20 -7.89 -1.79
C PHE A 447 -4.15 -9.00 -1.33
N SER A 448 -5.18 -8.68 -0.54
CA SER A 448 -6.15 -9.68 -0.09
C SER A 448 -6.89 -10.35 -1.26
N ILE A 449 -7.27 -9.58 -2.28
CA ILE A 449 -7.93 -10.10 -3.49
C ILE A 449 -6.96 -10.98 -4.29
N THR A 450 -5.74 -10.50 -4.55
CA THR A 450 -4.70 -11.26 -5.25
C THR A 450 -4.47 -12.58 -4.53
N LYS A 451 -4.21 -12.56 -3.22
CA LYS A 451 -3.94 -13.75 -2.43
C LYS A 451 -5.11 -14.75 -2.44
N ALA A 452 -6.35 -14.28 -2.46
CA ALA A 452 -7.52 -15.15 -2.54
C ALA A 452 -7.66 -15.87 -3.89
N ARG A 453 -7.15 -15.28 -4.98
CA ARG A 453 -7.25 -15.83 -6.35
C ARG A 453 -6.02 -16.61 -6.80
N MET A 454 -4.92 -16.52 -6.06
CA MET A 454 -3.70 -17.28 -6.35
C MET A 454 -3.92 -18.77 -6.06
N THR A 455 -3.77 -19.60 -7.09
CA THR A 455 -3.69 -21.05 -6.96
C THR A 455 -2.25 -21.50 -7.16
N GLY A 456 -1.66 -22.27 -6.25
CA GLY A 456 -0.26 -22.72 -6.35
C GLY A 456 0.69 -22.08 -5.32
N GLU A 457 1.96 -22.47 -5.36
CA GLU A 457 2.94 -22.06 -4.35
C GLU A 457 3.81 -20.88 -4.80
N VAL A 458 3.66 -19.74 -4.12
CA VAL A 458 4.59 -18.61 -4.26
C VAL A 458 5.91 -18.92 -3.56
N ARG A 459 7.03 -18.63 -4.23
CA ARG A 459 8.36 -18.71 -3.60
C ARG A 459 8.52 -17.58 -2.59
N GLY A 460 9.05 -17.88 -1.41
CA GLY A 460 9.28 -16.89 -0.34
C GLY A 460 10.63 -16.15 -0.44
N ASN A 461 11.40 -16.40 -1.49
CA ASN A 461 12.72 -15.81 -1.73
C ASN A 461 13.01 -15.81 -3.24
N GLU A 462 14.06 -15.10 -3.63
CA GLU A 462 14.52 -14.98 -5.02
C GLU A 462 15.82 -15.75 -5.30
N VAL A 463 16.23 -16.69 -4.43
CA VAL A 463 17.48 -17.42 -4.61
C VAL A 463 17.42 -18.25 -5.88
N GLU A 464 18.31 -18.02 -6.82
CA GLU A 464 18.37 -18.69 -8.12
C GLU A 464 19.19 -19.98 -8.05
N VAL A 465 20.25 -19.98 -7.23
CA VAL A 465 21.22 -21.08 -7.16
C VAL A 465 21.53 -21.46 -5.72
N TYR A 466 21.35 -22.74 -5.39
CA TYR A 466 21.77 -23.29 -4.10
C TYR A 466 23.09 -24.05 -4.25
N VAL A 467 24.15 -23.57 -3.61
CA VAL A 467 25.48 -24.19 -3.68
C VAL A 467 25.57 -25.28 -2.62
N MET A 468 25.83 -26.50 -3.08
CA MET A 468 25.88 -27.71 -2.28
C MET A 468 27.25 -28.37 -2.39
N ALA A 469 27.60 -29.20 -1.41
CA ALA A 469 28.75 -30.08 -1.53
C ALA A 469 28.43 -31.49 -1.02
N PHE A 470 29.10 -32.48 -1.60
CA PHE A 470 29.12 -33.85 -1.12
C PHE A 470 30.55 -34.42 -1.23
N GLY A 471 30.82 -35.48 -0.47
CA GLY A 471 32.12 -36.15 -0.53
C GLY A 471 32.11 -37.44 0.27
N GLY A 472 33.15 -38.25 0.05
CA GLY A 472 33.32 -39.56 0.65
C GLY A 472 34.07 -39.52 1.99
N LYS A 473 34.88 -40.55 2.21
CA LYS A 473 35.70 -40.68 3.43
C LYS A 473 36.77 -39.60 3.45
N GLY A 474 36.69 -38.68 4.40
CA GLY A 474 37.61 -37.52 4.51
C GLY A 474 36.96 -36.17 4.21
N PHE A 475 35.69 -36.16 3.78
CA PHE A 475 34.96 -34.95 3.39
C PHE A 475 35.10 -33.81 4.43
N THR A 476 35.69 -32.71 3.99
CA THR A 476 35.89 -31.49 4.78
C THR A 476 34.66 -30.61 4.80
N GLY A 477 33.66 -30.94 3.98
CA GLY A 477 32.53 -30.09 3.70
C GLY A 477 32.78 -29.11 2.56
N LEU A 478 34.02 -28.92 2.08
CA LEU A 478 34.32 -27.97 1.00
C LEU A 478 33.79 -26.54 1.27
N LEU A 479 33.88 -26.07 2.52
CA LEU A 479 33.30 -24.78 2.92
C LEU A 479 33.92 -23.61 2.16
N LYS A 480 35.26 -23.59 2.01
CA LYS A 480 35.95 -22.49 1.35
C LYS A 480 35.59 -22.44 -0.13
N GLU A 481 35.51 -23.59 -0.76
CA GLU A 481 35.17 -23.78 -2.16
C GLU A 481 33.70 -23.40 -2.42
N ARG A 482 32.77 -23.78 -1.53
CA ARG A 482 31.38 -23.29 -1.59
C ARG A 482 31.30 -21.77 -1.48
N MET A 483 32.05 -21.18 -0.54
CA MET A 483 32.11 -19.72 -0.38
C MET A 483 32.66 -19.04 -1.64
N GLU A 484 33.69 -19.63 -2.26
CA GLU A 484 34.27 -19.13 -3.50
C GLU A 484 33.26 -19.18 -4.66
N VAL A 485 32.55 -20.29 -4.83
CA VAL A 485 31.49 -20.41 -5.85
C VAL A 485 30.37 -19.41 -5.60
N CYS A 486 29.89 -19.27 -4.37
CA CYS A 486 28.89 -18.24 -4.04
C CYS A 486 29.39 -16.83 -4.33
N ARG A 487 30.64 -16.51 -4.00
CA ARG A 487 31.26 -15.22 -4.34
C ARG A 487 31.26 -15.00 -5.86
N ILE A 488 31.69 -15.97 -6.65
CA ILE A 488 31.71 -15.88 -8.12
C ILE A 488 30.30 -15.58 -8.66
N LEU A 489 29.28 -16.26 -8.13
CA LEU A 489 27.89 -16.04 -8.53
C LEU A 489 27.39 -14.65 -8.11
N TRP A 490 27.67 -14.23 -6.87
CA TRP A 490 27.29 -12.90 -6.36
C TRP A 490 27.98 -11.76 -7.10
N ASP A 491 29.27 -11.87 -7.39
CA ASP A 491 30.04 -10.89 -8.18
C ASP A 491 29.48 -10.75 -9.61
N ALA A 492 28.80 -11.80 -10.11
CA ALA A 492 28.08 -11.80 -11.38
C ALA A 492 26.60 -11.37 -11.27
N GLY A 493 26.12 -10.99 -10.08
CA GLY A 493 24.74 -10.59 -9.83
C GLY A 493 23.73 -11.74 -9.74
N ILE A 494 24.19 -12.99 -9.64
CA ILE A 494 23.34 -14.18 -9.50
C ILE A 494 23.00 -14.38 -8.02
N LYS A 495 21.73 -14.61 -7.72
CA LYS A 495 21.22 -14.75 -6.34
C LYS A 495 21.52 -16.16 -5.83
N ALA A 496 22.66 -16.33 -5.15
CA ALA A 496 23.09 -17.64 -4.66
C ALA A 496 23.05 -17.77 -3.12
N GLU A 497 22.85 -18.98 -2.61
CA GLU A 497 22.93 -19.28 -1.17
C GLU A 497 23.59 -20.65 -0.92
N PHE A 498 24.14 -20.87 0.28
CA PHE A 498 24.63 -22.17 0.73
C PHE A 498 24.31 -22.37 2.22
N MET A 499 24.31 -23.63 2.67
CA MET A 499 24.05 -23.93 4.08
C MET A 499 25.22 -23.48 4.98
N TYR A 500 24.93 -22.68 6.01
CA TYR A 500 25.90 -22.25 7.04
C TYR A 500 26.27 -23.38 8.01
N LYS A 501 26.95 -24.40 7.48
CA LYS A 501 27.59 -25.48 8.22
C LYS A 501 28.94 -25.78 7.61
N ASN A 502 29.90 -26.12 8.45
CA ASN A 502 31.21 -26.56 7.97
C ASN A 502 31.06 -27.82 7.10
N LYS A 503 30.30 -28.82 7.57
CA LYS A 503 30.11 -30.13 6.93
C LYS A 503 28.62 -30.50 6.80
N PRO A 504 27.86 -29.88 5.89
CA PRO A 504 26.47 -30.25 5.68
C PRO A 504 26.37 -31.63 5.01
N LYS A 505 25.37 -32.42 5.42
CA LYS A 505 25.00 -33.64 4.68
C LYS A 505 24.21 -33.24 3.43
N LEU A 506 24.23 -34.08 2.40
CA LEU A 506 23.55 -33.78 1.14
C LEU A 506 22.01 -33.67 1.27
N PRO A 507 21.29 -34.58 1.97
CA PRO A 507 19.82 -34.48 2.05
C PRO A 507 19.29 -33.19 2.70
N PRO A 508 19.86 -32.67 3.80
CA PRO A 508 19.46 -31.36 4.33
C PRO A 508 19.71 -30.18 3.39
N GLN A 509 20.71 -30.27 2.49
CA GLN A 509 20.97 -29.22 1.51
C GLN A 509 19.86 -29.19 0.44
N PHE A 510 19.48 -30.36 -0.09
CA PHE A 510 18.33 -30.48 -0.98
C PHE A 510 17.04 -30.03 -0.30
N ALA A 511 16.77 -30.48 0.93
CA ALA A 511 15.57 -30.06 1.66
C ALA A 511 15.48 -28.54 1.89
N ASN A 512 16.62 -27.85 2.07
CA ASN A 512 16.64 -26.39 2.17
C ASN A 512 16.40 -25.71 0.81
N ALA A 513 17.03 -26.21 -0.26
CA ALA A 513 16.80 -25.71 -1.61
C ALA A 513 15.34 -25.90 -2.06
N ASP A 514 14.77 -27.09 -1.80
CA ASP A 514 13.37 -27.42 -2.10
C ASP A 514 12.41 -26.53 -1.30
N ARG A 515 12.65 -26.35 0.01
CA ARG A 515 11.84 -25.44 0.84
C ARG A 515 11.88 -24.00 0.33
N GLY A 516 13.01 -23.58 -0.22
CA GLY A 516 13.16 -22.26 -0.84
C GLY A 516 12.61 -22.17 -2.27
N GLY A 517 12.21 -23.28 -2.87
CA GLY A 517 11.83 -23.35 -4.29
C GLY A 517 12.98 -22.99 -5.23
N VAL A 518 14.24 -23.19 -4.83
CA VAL A 518 15.40 -22.73 -5.59
C VAL A 518 15.51 -23.52 -6.91
N PRO A 519 15.59 -22.85 -8.08
CA PRO A 519 15.46 -23.53 -9.36
C PRO A 519 16.69 -24.34 -9.78
N PHE A 520 17.88 -23.96 -9.31
CA PHE A 520 19.13 -24.66 -9.65
C PHE A 520 19.98 -24.95 -8.43
N ALA A 521 20.74 -26.05 -8.49
CA ALA A 521 21.77 -26.38 -7.53
C ALA A 521 23.13 -26.49 -8.22
N VAL A 522 24.17 -25.92 -7.60
CA VAL A 522 25.56 -26.14 -8.01
C VAL A 522 26.18 -27.07 -6.97
N VAL A 523 26.54 -28.28 -7.39
CA VAL A 523 27.00 -29.36 -6.52
C VAL A 523 28.50 -29.55 -6.70
N LEU A 524 29.24 -29.37 -5.60
CA LEU A 524 30.68 -29.55 -5.52
C LEU A 524 30.99 -30.97 -5.05
N GLY A 525 31.76 -31.71 -5.86
CA GLY A 525 32.38 -32.98 -5.50
C GLY A 525 33.91 -32.86 -5.55
N GLU A 526 34.60 -33.69 -4.78
CA GLU A 526 36.07 -33.63 -4.67
C GLU A 526 36.78 -33.95 -6.00
N ASP A 527 36.20 -34.80 -6.84
CA ASP A 527 36.82 -35.19 -8.10
C ASP A 527 36.52 -34.18 -9.21
N GLU A 528 35.27 -33.69 -9.31
CA GLU A 528 34.92 -32.63 -10.25
C GLU A 528 35.73 -31.35 -10.00
N LEU A 529 35.95 -30.98 -8.73
CA LEU A 529 36.74 -29.81 -8.39
C LEU A 529 38.22 -29.96 -8.79
N LYS A 530 38.81 -31.16 -8.68
CA LYS A 530 40.18 -31.40 -9.15
C LYS A 530 40.31 -31.20 -10.66
N GLU A 531 39.23 -31.44 -11.40
CA GLU A 531 39.13 -31.18 -12.84
C GLU A 531 38.74 -29.74 -13.19
N GLY A 532 38.57 -28.86 -12.19
CA GLY A 532 38.12 -27.48 -12.39
C GLY A 532 36.64 -27.39 -12.82
N LYS A 533 35.81 -28.34 -12.41
CA LYS A 533 34.39 -28.45 -12.76
C LYS A 533 33.49 -28.49 -11.53
N VAL A 534 32.21 -28.18 -11.76
CA VAL A 534 31.11 -28.37 -10.82
C VAL A 534 29.91 -28.96 -11.55
N LYS A 535 28.99 -29.58 -10.80
CA LYS A 535 27.77 -30.12 -11.39
C LYS A 535 26.61 -29.14 -11.23
N VAL A 536 26.01 -28.69 -12.33
CA VAL A 536 24.83 -27.82 -12.34
C VAL A 536 23.58 -28.67 -12.54
N LYS A 537 22.64 -28.61 -11.61
CA LYS A 537 21.42 -29.41 -11.60
C LYS A 537 20.19 -28.50 -11.58
N GLU A 538 19.23 -28.75 -12.48
CA GLU A 538 17.90 -28.16 -12.39
C GLU A 538 17.04 -28.93 -11.38
N MET A 539 16.44 -28.19 -10.45
CA MET A 539 15.61 -28.73 -9.38
C MET A 539 14.19 -29.04 -9.90
N GLY A 540 13.57 -30.11 -9.39
CA GLY A 540 12.20 -30.48 -9.75
C GLY A 540 11.99 -31.25 -11.07
N LEU A 541 13.04 -31.54 -11.84
CA LEU A 541 12.90 -32.33 -13.08
C LEU A 541 12.27 -33.72 -12.84
N PRO A 542 11.45 -34.27 -13.76
CA PRO A 542 10.84 -35.59 -13.59
C PRO A 542 11.88 -36.73 -13.64
N GLU A 543 11.52 -37.91 -13.13
CA GLU A 543 12.33 -39.11 -13.30
C GLU A 543 12.48 -39.46 -14.78
N GLY A 544 13.69 -39.86 -15.19
CA GLY A 544 14.02 -40.15 -16.60
C GLY A 544 14.47 -38.94 -17.43
N HIS A 545 14.41 -37.71 -16.91
CA HIS A 545 14.94 -36.54 -17.62
C HIS A 545 16.48 -36.64 -17.80
N PRO A 546 17.05 -36.37 -18.99
CA PRO A 546 18.49 -36.53 -19.24
C PRO A 546 19.39 -35.76 -18.27
N GLU A 547 19.00 -34.53 -17.93
CA GLU A 547 19.74 -33.67 -16.99
C GLU A 547 19.30 -33.83 -15.52
N LYS A 548 18.50 -34.85 -15.17
CA LYS A 548 17.97 -35.03 -13.80
C LYS A 548 19.08 -35.03 -12.75
N ASN A 549 20.24 -35.60 -13.05
CA ASN A 549 21.37 -35.69 -12.12
C ASN A 549 22.32 -34.50 -12.18
N GLY A 550 22.06 -33.53 -13.06
CA GLY A 550 22.93 -32.39 -13.34
C GLY A 550 24.02 -32.68 -14.36
N VAL A 551 24.59 -31.62 -14.91
CA VAL A 551 25.60 -31.64 -15.98
C VAL A 551 26.89 -31.02 -15.46
N ASP A 552 28.03 -31.58 -15.87
CA ASP A 552 29.34 -31.03 -15.50
C ASP A 552 29.61 -29.75 -16.28
N VAL A 553 29.99 -28.70 -15.56
CA VAL A 553 30.25 -27.36 -16.08
C VAL A 553 31.62 -26.92 -15.56
N SER A 554 32.45 -26.38 -16.45
CA SER A 554 33.73 -25.77 -16.07
C SER A 554 33.49 -24.58 -15.15
N MET A 555 34.32 -24.42 -14.11
CA MET A 555 34.24 -23.27 -13.20
C MET A 555 34.36 -21.93 -13.95
N ASP A 556 35.15 -21.88 -15.02
CA ASP A 556 35.35 -20.69 -15.84
C ASP A 556 34.08 -20.28 -16.62
N ASP A 557 33.21 -21.25 -16.94
CA ASP A 557 31.96 -21.04 -17.70
C ASP A 557 30.71 -21.06 -16.81
N LEU A 558 30.87 -21.22 -15.49
CA LEU A 558 29.77 -21.42 -14.54
C LEU A 558 28.72 -20.30 -14.63
N VAL A 559 29.18 -19.04 -14.61
CA VAL A 559 28.30 -17.86 -14.65
C VAL A 559 27.47 -17.83 -15.94
N ALA A 560 28.11 -18.07 -17.09
CA ALA A 560 27.44 -18.03 -18.38
C ALA A 560 26.42 -19.17 -18.53
N GLN A 561 26.75 -20.39 -18.08
CA GLN A 561 25.81 -21.52 -18.08
C GLN A 561 24.61 -21.30 -17.17
N ILE A 562 24.82 -20.73 -15.98
CA ILE A 562 23.72 -20.42 -15.06
C ILE A 562 22.80 -19.37 -15.66
N ARG A 563 23.34 -18.26 -16.20
CA ARG A 563 22.52 -17.22 -16.87
C ARG A 563 21.70 -17.79 -18.01
N LYS A 564 22.32 -18.60 -18.87
CA LYS A 564 21.62 -19.27 -19.98
C LYS A 564 20.47 -20.14 -19.47
N ARG A 565 20.68 -20.90 -18.41
CA ARG A 565 19.67 -21.80 -17.83
C ARG A 565 18.55 -21.05 -17.13
N LEU A 566 18.86 -19.96 -16.44
CA LEU A 566 17.86 -19.08 -15.85
C LEU A 566 16.96 -18.48 -16.94
N ALA A 567 17.55 -17.91 -18.00
CA ALA A 567 16.78 -17.38 -19.13
C ALA A 567 15.91 -18.44 -19.82
N GLN A 568 16.45 -19.64 -20.06
CA GLN A 568 15.67 -20.75 -20.63
C GLN A 568 14.52 -21.19 -19.72
N LYS A 569 14.71 -21.18 -18.41
CA LYS A 569 13.65 -21.53 -17.46
C LYS A 569 12.57 -20.44 -17.44
N GLU A 570 12.99 -19.19 -17.45
CA GLU A 570 12.11 -18.02 -17.52
C GLU A 570 11.31 -17.98 -18.82
N GLU A 571 11.87 -18.34 -19.99
CA GLU A 571 11.11 -18.47 -21.23
C GLU A 571 10.07 -19.61 -21.16
N ARG A 572 10.45 -20.76 -20.56
CA ARG A 572 9.54 -21.91 -20.39
C ARG A 572 8.39 -21.59 -19.42
N THR A 573 8.61 -20.75 -18.42
CA THR A 573 7.57 -20.34 -17.47
C THR A 573 6.81 -19.10 -17.93
N GLY A 574 7.48 -18.16 -18.60
CA GLY A 574 6.96 -16.88 -19.09
C GLY A 574 6.12 -16.97 -20.37
N ALA A 575 6.24 -18.06 -21.14
CA ALA A 575 5.28 -18.38 -22.20
C ALA A 575 3.84 -18.65 -21.68
N ALA A 576 3.66 -18.74 -20.35
CA ALA A 576 2.37 -18.79 -19.66
C ALA A 576 1.99 -17.43 -19.05
N GLY A 577 2.20 -16.31 -19.76
CA GLY A 577 1.79 -14.99 -19.26
C GLY A 577 2.32 -14.65 -17.85
N ILE A 578 1.58 -13.81 -17.10
CA ILE A 578 1.92 -13.31 -15.75
C ILE A 578 2.15 -14.44 -14.70
N GLU A 579 1.90 -15.71 -15.04
CA GLU A 579 2.24 -16.90 -14.26
C GLU A 579 3.76 -17.16 -14.20
N GLY A 580 4.55 -16.61 -15.13
CA GLY A 580 5.97 -16.95 -15.31
C GLY A 580 6.91 -16.64 -14.14
N ASP A 581 6.63 -15.57 -13.38
CA ASP A 581 7.47 -15.14 -12.24
C ASP A 581 6.99 -15.70 -10.89
N LEU A 582 5.80 -16.31 -10.87
CA LEU A 582 5.31 -17.12 -9.77
C LEU A 582 5.34 -18.56 -10.23
N GLN A 583 6.50 -19.21 -10.17
CA GLN A 583 6.64 -20.61 -10.55
C GLN A 583 5.47 -21.46 -10.00
N GLY A 584 4.53 -21.84 -10.88
CA GLY A 584 3.38 -22.67 -10.54
C GLY A 584 2.14 -21.96 -10.01
N VAL A 585 1.97 -20.65 -10.21
CA VAL A 585 0.73 -19.94 -9.82
C VAL A 585 -0.09 -19.50 -11.02
N THR A 586 -1.28 -20.06 -11.18
CA THR A 586 -2.31 -19.57 -12.10
C THR A 586 -3.35 -18.77 -11.32
N LEU A 587 -3.81 -17.65 -11.88
CA LEU A 587 -4.97 -16.93 -11.36
C LEU A 587 -6.21 -17.52 -12.04
N GLU A 588 -7.24 -17.89 -11.27
CA GLU A 588 -8.48 -18.41 -11.88
C GLU A 588 -9.05 -17.39 -12.88
N GLY A 589 -9.07 -17.76 -14.15
CA GLY A 589 -9.73 -17.00 -15.20
C GLY A 589 -11.25 -17.13 -15.07
N GLU A 590 -11.96 -16.02 -15.26
CA GLU A 590 -13.42 -16.07 -15.41
C GLU A 590 -13.76 -16.98 -16.60
N LYS A 591 -14.64 -17.96 -16.39
CA LYS A 591 -15.29 -18.65 -17.50
C LYS A 591 -16.13 -17.61 -18.23
N ILE A 592 -15.62 -17.09 -19.34
CA ILE A 592 -16.39 -16.27 -20.27
C ILE A 592 -17.59 -17.15 -20.70
N PRO A 593 -18.85 -16.76 -20.43
CA PRO A 593 -19.98 -17.48 -20.99
C PRO A 593 -19.86 -17.36 -22.52
N GLU A 594 -19.83 -18.51 -23.20
CA GLU A 594 -19.91 -18.55 -24.66
C GLU A 594 -21.16 -17.77 -25.09
N VAL A 595 -20.95 -16.80 -25.98
CA VAL A 595 -21.97 -15.88 -26.54
C VAL A 595 -23.02 -16.65 -27.32
#